data_AF-A0A259BE75-F1
#
_entry.id   AF-A0A259BE75-F1
#
_cell.length_a   1.000
_cell.length_b   1.000
_cell.length_c   1.000
_cell.angle_alpha   90.00
_cell.angle_beta   90.00
_cell.angle_gamma   90.00
#
_symmetry.space_group_name_H-M   'P 1'
#
loop_
_entity.id
_entity.type
_entity.pdbx_description
1 polymer ?
#
loop_
_entity_poly.entity_id
_entity_poly.type
_entity_poly.pdbx_seq_one_letter_code
_entity_poly.pdbx_strand_id
1 'polypeptide(L)'
;MSKLGRSGVIGLRRRVLAGVLLLGLGAHEAIADASIAVIVGKGPPKILFTRTNLADIFLKHILVDDNQAALVPLNLSSTNPLRRAFSVSLFGEQPDDLQRYWTERYFHGISPPYTVHSQESMLRFVTSTAGAVGYVASCRVDDRVAVVMLLPVPAAFKESINQLCPQ
;
A
#
# COMPACT_ATOMS: atom_id res chain seq x y z
N MET A 1 47.02 43.36 -52.44
CA MET A 1 47.67 44.69 -52.29
C MET A 1 46.79 45.44 -51.30
N SER A 2 47.19 45.96 -50.14
CA SER A 2 48.46 46.42 -49.57
C SER A 2 48.30 46.56 -48.05
N LYS A 3 49.41 46.41 -47.33
CA LYS A 3 49.58 46.55 -45.87
C LYS A 3 49.18 47.93 -45.33
N LEU A 4 48.80 47.99 -44.04
CA LEU A 4 49.22 48.93 -42.96
C LEU A 4 48.32 48.62 -41.74
N GLY A 5 48.70 48.65 -40.46
CA GLY A 5 49.90 49.11 -39.77
C GLY A 5 49.76 48.80 -38.25
N ARG A 6 50.89 48.83 -37.56
CA ARG A 6 51.13 48.51 -36.13
C ARG A 6 50.27 49.32 -35.14
N SER A 7 50.02 48.75 -33.96
CA SER A 7 50.71 49.08 -32.69
C SER A 7 49.85 48.76 -31.46
N GLY A 8 50.46 48.23 -30.41
CA GLY A 8 49.88 48.22 -29.07
C GLY A 8 50.15 46.95 -28.27
N VAL A 9 51.39 46.76 -27.81
CA VAL A 9 51.73 45.81 -26.76
C VAL A 9 51.60 46.56 -25.43
N ILE A 10 50.62 46.19 -24.59
CA ILE A 10 50.66 46.47 -23.15
C ILE A 10 50.15 45.22 -22.45
N GLY A 11 51.04 44.55 -21.73
CA GLY A 11 50.71 43.35 -20.97
C GLY A 11 49.86 43.64 -19.73
N LEU A 12 49.52 42.55 -19.03
CA LEU A 12 49.74 42.34 -17.60
C LEU A 12 48.57 41.53 -16.98
N ARG A 13 48.97 40.44 -16.31
CA ARG A 13 48.30 39.66 -15.26
C ARG A 13 47.34 38.56 -15.70
N ARG A 14 47.88 37.33 -15.66
CA ARG A 14 47.17 36.14 -15.18
C ARG A 14 46.38 36.51 -13.92
N ARG A 15 45.06 36.33 -13.97
CA ARG A 15 44.24 36.01 -12.80
C ARG A 15 43.39 34.79 -13.17
N VAL A 16 43.89 33.64 -12.74
CA VAL A 16 43.10 32.42 -12.56
C VAL A 16 42.11 32.70 -11.43
N LEU A 17 40.82 32.38 -11.62
CA LEU A 17 39.71 32.21 -10.65
C LEU A 17 38.42 32.46 -11.44
N ALA A 18 37.30 31.78 -11.30
CA ALA A 18 36.89 30.54 -10.65
C ALA A 18 35.48 30.30 -11.22
N GLY A 19 35.11 29.06 -11.51
CA GLY A 19 33.77 28.80 -12.04
C GLY A 19 33.51 27.32 -12.27
N VAL A 20 33.75 26.48 -11.26
CA VAL A 20 33.19 25.13 -11.26
C VAL A 20 31.73 25.27 -10.85
N LEU A 21 30.84 25.33 -11.84
CA LEU A 21 29.40 25.21 -11.65
C LEU A 21 29.10 23.73 -11.37
N LEU A 22 29.15 23.34 -10.09
CA LEU A 22 28.60 22.07 -9.62
C LEU A 22 27.08 22.12 -9.80
N LEU A 23 26.59 21.66 -10.96
CA LEU A 23 25.20 21.27 -11.14
C LEU A 23 24.93 20.10 -10.18
N GLY A 24 24.41 20.42 -9.00
CA GLY A 24 23.85 19.43 -8.09
C GLY A 24 22.66 18.74 -8.75
N LEU A 25 22.90 17.58 -9.37
CA LEU A 25 21.85 16.61 -9.62
C LEU A 25 21.38 16.11 -8.25
N GLY A 26 20.35 16.77 -7.70
CA GLY A 26 19.61 16.20 -6.58
C GLY A 26 18.97 14.90 -7.05
N ALA A 27 19.46 13.77 -6.53
CA ALA A 27 18.72 12.51 -6.62
C ALA A 27 17.41 12.72 -5.86
N HIS A 28 16.32 12.95 -6.59
CA HIS A 28 14.99 12.72 -6.04
C HIS A 28 14.89 11.20 -5.84
N GLU A 29 15.04 10.74 -4.60
CA GLU A 29 14.54 9.42 -4.25
C GLU A 29 13.04 9.45 -4.52
N ALA A 30 12.62 8.73 -5.56
CA ALA A 30 11.21 8.51 -5.81
C ALA A 30 10.68 7.72 -4.61
N ILE A 31 10.00 8.41 -3.70
CA ILE A 31 9.31 7.79 -2.57
C ILE A 31 8.29 6.84 -3.18
N ALA A 32 8.52 5.54 -3.04
CA ALA A 32 7.52 4.55 -3.45
C ALA A 32 6.28 4.75 -2.58
N ASP A 33 5.17 5.18 -3.19
CA ASP A 33 3.90 5.38 -2.49
C ASP A 33 3.49 4.08 -1.79
N ALA A 34 3.21 4.15 -0.49
CA ALA A 34 2.78 2.99 0.27
C ALA A 34 1.46 2.45 -0.30
N SER A 35 1.42 1.15 -0.59
CA SER A 35 0.22 0.44 -1.02
C SER A 35 -0.38 -0.40 0.12
N ILE A 36 -1.62 -0.86 -0.04
CA ILE A 36 -2.25 -1.82 0.88
C ILE A 36 -2.06 -3.22 0.29
N ALA A 37 -1.36 -4.09 1.01
CA ALA A 37 -1.12 -5.46 0.58
C ALA A 37 -2.16 -6.39 1.20
N VAL A 38 -2.91 -7.11 0.36
CA VAL A 38 -3.80 -8.20 0.77
C VAL A 38 -2.98 -9.47 0.85
N ILE A 39 -3.06 -10.15 1.99
CA ILE A 39 -2.16 -11.24 2.36
C ILE A 39 -2.93 -12.50 2.74
N VAL A 40 -2.29 -13.65 2.47
CA VAL A 40 -2.72 -15.00 2.84
C VAL A 40 -1.52 -15.81 3.37
N GLY A 41 -1.77 -16.93 4.04
CA GLY A 41 -0.70 -17.86 4.45
C GLY A 41 -0.07 -18.60 3.25
N LYS A 42 1.05 -19.32 3.50
CA LYS A 42 1.81 -20.04 2.44
C LYS A 42 1.05 -21.17 1.74
N GLY A 43 -0.07 -21.63 2.31
CA GLY A 43 -1.07 -22.46 1.63
C GLY A 43 -2.28 -21.60 1.25
N PRO A 44 -2.21 -20.82 0.16
CA PRO A 44 -3.27 -19.88 -0.17
C PRO A 44 -4.59 -20.61 -0.49
N PRO A 45 -5.74 -20.02 -0.17
CA PRO A 45 -7.04 -20.57 -0.56
C PRO A 45 -7.13 -20.79 -2.07
N LYS A 46 -7.84 -21.83 -2.49
CA LYS A 46 -8.09 -22.10 -3.91
C LYS A 46 -9.23 -21.24 -4.41
N ILE A 47 -8.92 -20.00 -4.74
CA ILE A 47 -9.87 -19.05 -5.33
C ILE A 47 -9.12 -18.04 -6.19
N LEU A 48 -9.75 -17.58 -7.26
CA LEU A 48 -9.21 -16.47 -8.05
C LEU A 48 -9.41 -15.14 -7.31
N PHE A 49 -8.32 -14.47 -6.95
CA PHE A 49 -8.36 -13.15 -6.31
C PHE A 49 -8.61 -12.03 -7.34
N THR A 50 -9.87 -11.90 -7.77
CA THR A 50 -10.36 -10.69 -8.44
C THR A 50 -10.80 -9.66 -7.40
N ARG A 51 -10.92 -8.38 -7.78
CA ARG A 51 -11.42 -7.35 -6.84
C ARG A 51 -12.84 -7.66 -6.36
N THR A 52 -13.68 -8.19 -7.24
CA THR A 52 -15.04 -8.63 -6.91
C THR A 52 -15.03 -9.79 -5.92
N ASN A 53 -14.27 -10.86 -6.20
CA ASN A 53 -14.17 -11.99 -5.28
C ASN A 53 -13.60 -11.56 -3.93
N LEU A 54 -12.58 -10.70 -3.90
CA LEU A 54 -12.04 -10.16 -2.67
C LEU A 54 -13.11 -9.39 -1.85
N ALA A 55 -13.91 -8.55 -2.51
CA ALA A 55 -15.02 -7.85 -1.86
C ALA A 55 -16.05 -8.85 -1.31
N ASP A 56 -16.43 -9.86 -2.09
CA ASP A 56 -17.40 -10.88 -1.69
C ASP A 56 -16.88 -11.79 -0.56
N ILE A 57 -15.58 -12.03 -0.47
CA ILE A 57 -14.96 -12.72 0.68
C ILE A 57 -15.13 -11.86 1.94
N PHE A 58 -14.77 -10.57 1.89
CA PHE A 58 -14.84 -9.69 3.06
C PHE A 58 -16.28 -9.32 3.47
N LEU A 59 -17.21 -9.28 2.52
CA LEU A 59 -18.65 -9.16 2.78
C LEU A 59 -19.28 -10.49 3.17
N LYS A 60 -18.54 -11.61 3.10
CA LYS A 60 -19.05 -12.96 3.40
C LYS A 60 -20.23 -13.36 2.51
N HIS A 61 -20.15 -13.02 1.23
CA HIS A 61 -20.94 -13.65 0.15
C HIS A 61 -20.30 -14.95 -0.32
N ILE A 62 -18.96 -15.03 -0.29
CA ILE A 62 -18.19 -16.25 -0.52
C ILE A 62 -17.60 -16.69 0.82
N LEU A 63 -17.95 -17.90 1.27
CA LEU A 63 -17.56 -18.43 2.59
C LEU A 63 -16.52 -19.54 2.51
N VAL A 64 -16.42 -20.20 1.37
CA VAL A 64 -15.51 -21.31 1.12
C VAL A 64 -14.79 -21.11 -0.21
N ASP A 65 -13.62 -21.71 -0.35
CA ASP A 65 -12.86 -21.74 -1.59
C ASP A 65 -13.35 -22.88 -2.53
N ASP A 66 -12.71 -23.03 -3.69
CA ASP A 66 -13.08 -24.03 -4.71
C ASP A 66 -12.94 -25.48 -4.19
N ASN A 67 -12.16 -25.68 -3.13
CA ASN A 67 -11.98 -26.96 -2.45
C ASN A 67 -12.92 -27.15 -1.25
N GLN A 68 -13.90 -26.27 -1.06
CA GLN A 68 -14.81 -26.25 0.10
C GLN A 68 -14.11 -25.95 1.44
N ALA A 69 -12.88 -25.42 1.44
CA ALA A 69 -12.20 -24.98 2.65
C ALA A 69 -12.70 -23.59 3.07
N ALA A 70 -12.89 -23.37 4.37
CA ALA A 70 -13.41 -22.11 4.89
C ALA A 70 -12.49 -20.92 4.60
N LEU A 71 -13.08 -19.79 4.23
CA LEU A 71 -12.40 -18.50 4.09
C LEU A 71 -12.62 -17.66 5.35
N VAL A 72 -11.53 -17.10 5.88
CA VAL A 72 -11.52 -16.39 7.16
C VAL A 72 -11.03 -14.96 6.95
N PRO A 73 -11.90 -14.04 6.47
CA PRO A 73 -11.52 -12.64 6.34
C PRO A 73 -11.29 -12.00 7.71
N LEU A 74 -10.30 -11.10 7.78
CA LEU A 74 -9.90 -10.41 8.99
C LEU A 74 -9.87 -8.89 8.78
N ASN A 75 -10.30 -8.15 9.79
CA ASN A 75 -10.27 -6.69 9.81
C ASN A 75 -9.36 -6.16 10.93
N LEU A 76 -8.89 -4.92 10.80
CA LEU A 76 -8.40 -4.13 11.93
C LEU A 76 -9.57 -3.43 12.63
N SER A 77 -9.31 -2.70 13.73
CA SER A 77 -10.31 -1.82 14.34
C SER A 77 -10.95 -0.87 13.30
N SER A 78 -12.25 -0.56 13.41
CA SER A 78 -12.96 0.35 12.49
C SER A 78 -12.33 1.74 12.44
N THR A 79 -11.73 2.19 13.54
CA THR A 79 -11.02 3.46 13.67
C THR A 79 -9.59 3.43 13.11
N ASN A 80 -9.06 2.25 12.75
CA ASN A 80 -7.71 2.13 12.22
C ASN A 80 -7.64 2.76 10.82
N PRO A 81 -6.67 3.67 10.54
CA PRO A 81 -6.56 4.33 9.24
C PRO A 81 -6.36 3.35 8.09
N LEU A 82 -5.66 2.23 8.31
CA LEU A 82 -5.47 1.19 7.31
C LEU A 82 -6.78 0.46 6.98
N ARG A 83 -7.65 0.19 7.96
CA ARG A 83 -8.99 -0.39 7.68
C ARG A 83 -9.86 0.57 6.90
N ARG A 84 -9.87 1.85 7.27
CA ARG A 84 -10.66 2.87 6.55
C ARG A 84 -10.18 2.99 5.09
N ALA A 85 -8.87 3.05 4.88
CA ALA A 85 -8.28 3.07 3.54
C ALA A 85 -8.61 1.80 2.74
N PHE A 86 -8.49 0.62 3.35
CA PHE A 86 -8.86 -0.66 2.75
C PHE A 86 -10.33 -0.70 2.36
N SER A 87 -11.22 -0.29 3.27
CA SER A 87 -12.68 -0.28 3.04
C SER A 87 -13.05 0.60 1.85
N VAL A 88 -12.53 1.83 1.80
CA VAL A 88 -12.78 2.73 0.67
C VAL A 88 -12.14 2.21 -0.61
N SER A 89 -10.93 1.63 -0.52
CA SER A 89 -10.24 1.10 -1.70
C SER A 89 -10.92 -0.14 -2.30
N LEU A 90 -11.56 -0.98 -1.48
CA LEU A 90 -12.22 -2.21 -1.93
C LEU A 90 -13.71 -2.00 -2.23
N PHE A 91 -14.44 -1.31 -1.36
CA PHE A 91 -15.90 -1.15 -1.45
C PHE A 91 -16.34 0.22 -1.96
N GLY A 92 -15.49 1.25 -1.85
CA GLY A 92 -15.90 2.63 -2.06
C GLY A 92 -16.64 3.25 -0.86
N GLU A 93 -16.73 2.52 0.26
CA GLU A 93 -17.49 2.89 1.46
C GLU A 93 -16.60 2.85 2.71
N GLN A 94 -16.89 3.69 3.71
CA GLN A 94 -16.20 3.61 5.01
C GLN A 94 -16.74 2.46 5.87
N PRO A 95 -16.00 2.02 6.89
CA PRO A 95 -16.48 0.98 7.80
C PRO A 95 -17.83 1.30 8.46
N ASP A 96 -18.09 2.58 8.75
CA ASP A 96 -19.33 3.03 9.38
C ASP A 96 -20.52 2.97 8.41
N ASP A 97 -20.29 3.20 7.12
CA ASP A 97 -21.34 3.12 6.08
C ASP A 97 -21.82 1.68 5.89
N LEU A 98 -20.91 0.71 6.08
CA LEU A 98 -21.21 -0.73 6.06
C LEU A 98 -21.98 -1.22 7.29
N GLN A 99 -22.22 -0.38 8.30
CA GLN A 99 -22.93 -0.80 9.51
C GLN A 99 -24.36 -1.27 9.20
N ARG A 100 -25.06 -0.60 8.28
CA ARG A 100 -26.41 -1.02 7.86
C ARG A 100 -26.38 -2.41 7.23
N TYR A 101 -25.43 -2.65 6.33
CA TYR A 101 -25.22 -3.96 5.73
C TYR A 101 -25.03 -5.04 6.81
N TRP A 102 -24.15 -4.81 7.78
CA TRP A 102 -23.90 -5.81 8.84
C TRP A 102 -25.10 -6.02 9.76
N THR A 103 -25.90 -4.99 10.04
CA THR A 103 -27.15 -5.14 10.79
C THR A 103 -28.12 -6.07 10.07
N GLU A 104 -28.29 -5.91 8.75
CA GLU A 104 -29.12 -6.80 7.93
C GLU A 104 -28.57 -8.24 7.92
N ARG A 105 -27.26 -8.41 7.71
CA ARG A 105 -26.61 -9.74 7.68
C ARG A 105 -26.67 -10.47 9.02
N TYR A 106 -26.66 -9.74 10.14
CA TYR A 106 -26.72 -10.32 11.47
C TYR A 106 -28.03 -11.08 11.71
N PHE A 107 -29.16 -10.62 11.17
CA PHE A 107 -30.43 -11.34 11.22
C PHE A 107 -30.39 -12.69 10.48
N HIS A 108 -29.45 -12.86 9.56
CA HIS A 108 -29.17 -14.12 8.87
C HIS A 108 -28.06 -14.94 9.54
N GLY A 109 -27.66 -14.59 10.77
CA GLY A 109 -26.60 -15.27 11.53
C GLY A 109 -25.19 -14.97 11.05
N ILE A 110 -25.00 -13.97 10.19
CA ILE A 110 -23.70 -13.65 9.59
C ILE A 110 -23.15 -12.39 10.22
N SER A 111 -22.05 -12.55 10.95
CA SER A 111 -21.31 -11.46 11.60
C SER A 111 -20.20 -10.92 10.69
N PRO A 112 -19.73 -9.67 10.91
CA PRO A 112 -18.58 -9.12 10.21
C PRO A 112 -17.29 -9.96 10.35
N PRO A 113 -16.27 -9.71 9.52
CA PRO A 113 -14.93 -10.28 9.68
C PRO A 113 -14.38 -10.10 11.11
N TYR A 114 -13.62 -11.08 11.59
CA TYR A 114 -13.00 -11.00 12.92
C TYR A 114 -12.01 -9.83 12.96
N THR A 115 -11.96 -9.13 14.09
CA THR A 115 -11.12 -7.94 14.25
C THR A 115 -9.86 -8.25 15.05
N VAL A 116 -8.69 -7.96 14.49
CA VAL A 116 -7.39 -8.03 15.16
C VAL A 116 -6.87 -6.64 15.53
N HIS A 117 -6.06 -6.54 16.58
CA HIS A 117 -5.69 -5.25 17.17
C HIS A 117 -4.49 -4.55 16.51
N SER A 118 -3.71 -5.24 15.66
CA SER A 118 -2.53 -4.68 15.01
C SER A 118 -2.18 -5.42 13.71
N GLN A 119 -1.34 -4.79 12.88
CA GLN A 119 -0.79 -5.42 11.67
C GLN A 119 0.06 -6.65 12.00
N GLU A 120 0.78 -6.64 13.12
CA GLU A 120 1.54 -7.82 13.55
C GLU A 120 0.62 -8.96 14.01
N SER A 121 -0.49 -8.65 14.72
CA SER A 121 -1.51 -9.67 15.03
C SER A 121 -2.19 -10.19 13.76
N MET A 122 -2.39 -9.35 12.74
CA MET A 122 -2.87 -9.76 11.42
C MET A 122 -1.91 -10.78 10.78
N LEU A 123 -0.62 -10.45 10.68
CA LEU A 123 0.40 -11.34 10.10
C LEU A 123 0.44 -12.70 10.81
N ARG A 124 0.44 -12.71 12.15
CA ARG A 124 0.40 -13.95 12.92
C ARG A 124 -0.84 -14.78 12.63
N PHE A 125 -2.03 -14.17 12.67
CA PHE A 125 -3.28 -14.88 12.44
C PHE A 125 -3.33 -15.47 11.03
N VAL A 126 -2.98 -14.68 10.01
CA VAL A 126 -2.93 -15.13 8.61
C VAL A 126 -1.95 -16.30 8.43
N THR A 127 -0.84 -16.29 9.15
CA THR A 127 0.15 -17.37 9.08
C THR A 127 -0.32 -18.64 9.79
N SER A 128 -1.04 -18.51 10.91
CA SER A 128 -1.45 -19.65 11.75
C SER A 128 -2.79 -20.28 11.35
N THR A 129 -3.57 -19.65 10.47
CA THR A 129 -4.94 -20.05 10.19
C THR A 129 -5.14 -20.28 8.70
N ALA A 130 -5.39 -21.54 8.32
CA ALA A 130 -5.75 -21.89 6.95
C ALA A 130 -7.01 -21.12 6.52
N GLY A 131 -7.02 -20.66 5.27
CA GLY A 131 -8.15 -19.89 4.74
C GLY A 131 -8.16 -18.41 5.13
N ALA A 132 -7.27 -17.96 6.01
CA ALA A 132 -7.24 -16.58 6.46
C ALA A 132 -6.83 -15.60 5.35
N VAL A 133 -7.58 -14.51 5.24
CA VAL A 133 -7.33 -13.40 4.31
C VAL A 133 -7.30 -12.11 5.12
N GLY A 134 -6.18 -11.40 5.06
CA GLY A 134 -5.96 -10.16 5.78
C GLY A 134 -5.35 -9.09 4.90
N TYR A 135 -5.01 -7.95 5.51
CA TYR A 135 -4.29 -6.89 4.83
C TYR A 135 -3.35 -6.15 5.78
N VAL A 136 -2.25 -5.66 5.23
CA VAL A 136 -1.24 -4.85 5.93
C VAL A 136 -0.79 -3.71 5.02
N ALA A 137 -0.14 -2.69 5.58
CA ALA A 137 0.61 -1.74 4.78
C ALA A 137 1.75 -2.50 4.06
N SER A 138 1.98 -2.22 2.79
CA SER A 138 2.92 -2.99 1.94
C SER A 138 4.33 -3.13 2.52
N CYS A 139 4.85 -2.12 3.22
CA CYS A 139 6.14 -2.18 3.91
C CYS A 139 6.21 -3.18 5.08
N ARG A 140 5.06 -3.68 5.56
CA ARG A 140 4.96 -4.66 6.66
C ARG A 140 4.87 -6.10 6.17
N VAL A 141 4.83 -6.32 4.86
CA VAL A 141 4.88 -7.66 4.30
C VAL A 141 6.24 -8.26 4.61
N ASP A 142 6.25 -9.49 5.13
CA ASP A 142 7.44 -10.29 5.36
C ASP A 142 7.29 -11.70 4.78
N ASP A 143 8.29 -12.54 5.00
CA ASP A 143 8.40 -13.88 4.42
C ASP A 143 7.40 -14.90 4.99
N ARG A 144 6.58 -14.53 5.98
CA ARG A 144 5.57 -15.41 6.58
C ARG A 144 4.34 -15.58 5.69
N VAL A 145 4.06 -14.59 4.84
CA VAL A 145 2.80 -14.49 4.08
C VAL A 145 3.04 -14.36 2.59
N ALA A 146 2.01 -14.65 1.80
CA ALA A 146 1.97 -14.38 0.36
C ALA A 146 1.05 -13.19 0.07
N VAL A 147 1.46 -12.30 -0.83
CA VAL A 147 0.64 -11.19 -1.31
C VAL A 147 -0.20 -11.65 -2.49
N VAL A 148 -1.51 -11.46 -2.42
CA VAL A 148 -2.46 -11.84 -3.49
C VAL A 148 -3.02 -10.65 -4.27
N MET A 149 -2.96 -9.45 -3.68
CA MET A 149 -3.40 -8.22 -4.33
C MET A 149 -2.74 -7.00 -3.68
N LEU A 150 -2.38 -6.02 -4.51
CA LEU A 150 -2.05 -4.67 -4.05
C LEU A 150 -3.24 -3.77 -4.37
N LEU A 151 -3.74 -3.09 -3.34
CA LEU A 151 -4.81 -2.11 -3.47
C LEU A 151 -4.22 -0.70 -3.41
N PRO A 152 -4.73 0.23 -4.25
CA PRO A 152 -4.30 1.62 -4.20
C PRO A 152 -4.77 2.27 -2.90
N VAL A 153 -3.96 3.16 -2.34
CA VAL A 153 -4.38 3.99 -1.20
C VAL A 153 -5.21 5.17 -1.72
N PRO A 154 -6.48 5.33 -1.29
CA PRO A 154 -7.27 6.48 -1.68
C PRO A 154 -6.60 7.78 -1.20
N ALA A 155 -6.69 8.85 -2.00
CA ALA A 155 -5.96 10.10 -1.76
C ALA A 155 -6.10 10.64 -0.33
N ALA A 156 -7.31 10.56 0.25
CA ALA A 156 -7.61 11.01 1.60
C ALA A 156 -6.84 10.27 2.72
N PHE A 157 -6.25 9.11 2.43
CA PHE A 157 -5.53 8.29 3.41
C PHE A 157 -4.02 8.23 3.16
N LYS A 158 -3.51 8.81 2.06
CA LYS A 158 -2.10 8.69 1.66
C LYS A 158 -1.13 9.03 2.79
N GLU A 159 -1.32 10.17 3.44
CA GLU A 159 -0.43 10.61 4.53
C GLU A 159 -0.46 9.64 5.72
N SER A 160 -1.65 9.24 6.16
CA SER A 160 -1.80 8.29 7.27
C SER A 160 -1.16 6.93 6.96
N ILE A 161 -1.26 6.43 5.73
CA ILE A 161 -0.64 5.14 5.36
C ILE A 161 0.88 5.28 5.21
N ASN A 162 1.37 6.39 4.65
CA ASN A 162 2.81 6.65 4.58
C ASN A 162 3.46 6.70 5.97
N GLN A 163 2.77 7.24 6.98
CA GLN A 163 3.25 7.23 8.37
C GLN A 163 3.36 5.81 8.98
N LEU A 164 2.62 4.81 8.47
CA LEU A 164 2.73 3.42 8.92
C LEU A 164 3.98 2.71 8.36
N CYS A 165 4.54 3.28 7.29
CA CYS A 165 5.71 2.84 6.56
C CYS A 165 6.83 3.87 6.66
N PRO A 166 7.45 4.04 7.85
CA PRO A 166 8.62 4.88 7.95
C PRO A 166 9.72 4.33 7.04
N GLN A 167 10.33 5.25 6.28
CA GLN A 167 11.49 4.98 5.43
C GLN A 167 12.73 4.70 6.30
#